data_AF-A0A3S0BH62-F1
#
_entry.id   AF-A0A3S0BH62-F1
#
_cell.length_a   1.000
_cell.length_b   1.000
_cell.length_c   1.000
_cell.angle_alpha   90.00
_cell.angle_beta   90.00
_cell.angle_gamma   90.00
#
_symmetry.space_group_name_H-M   'P 1'
#
loop_
_entity.id
_entity.type
_entity.pdbx_description
1 polymer ?
#
loop_
_entity_poly.entity_id
_entity_poly.type
_entity_poly.pdbx_seq_one_letter_code
_entity_poly.pdbx_strand_id
1 'polypeptide(L)'
;AATAFVAVFVAELPDKTMFATLVLTTRFRSPLAVWCGVAAAFTVHVAVAAAFGKLLSRLPSRPVDVVVAVLFAVGAVLLWRSATDAGTDEPDDVGDAHGFGAIAARSFGLILVAELGDLTQLTTAGLAA
;
A
#
# COMPACT_ATOMS: atom_id res chain seq x y z
N ALA A 1 -12.73 13.69 20.69
CA ALA A 1 -11.67 14.07 19.74
C ALA A 1 -10.32 13.47 20.13
N ALA A 2 -9.71 13.87 21.26
CA ALA A 2 -8.41 13.35 21.71
C ALA A 2 -8.40 11.82 21.96
N THR A 3 -9.43 11.27 22.59
CA THR A 3 -9.55 9.81 22.83
C THR A 3 -9.71 9.01 21.54
N ALA A 4 -10.45 9.54 20.56
CA ALA A 4 -10.60 8.91 19.24
C ALA A 4 -9.30 9.01 18.43
N PHE A 5 -8.63 10.16 18.45
CA PHE A 5 -7.32 10.34 17.84
C PHE A 5 -6.29 9.38 18.44
N VAL A 6 -6.18 9.29 19.77
CA VAL A 6 -5.23 8.39 20.43
C VAL A 6 -5.56 6.92 20.15
N ALA A 7 -6.82 6.52 20.15
CA ALA A 7 -7.22 5.15 19.84
C ALA A 7 -6.92 4.76 18.38
N VAL A 8 -7.25 5.62 17.41
CA VAL A 8 -6.97 5.40 15.97
C VAL A 8 -5.46 5.47 15.70
N PHE A 9 -4.77 6.45 16.28
CA PHE A 9 -3.33 6.58 16.18
C PHE A 9 -2.62 5.35 16.74
N VAL A 10 -3.01 4.83 17.91
CA VAL A 10 -2.42 3.58 18.46
C VAL A 10 -2.80 2.36 17.62
N ALA A 11 -3.99 2.31 17.02
CA ALA A 11 -4.41 1.23 16.14
C ALA A 11 -3.71 1.26 14.77
N GLU A 12 -3.32 2.43 14.28
CA GLU A 12 -2.59 2.63 13.01
C GLU A 12 -1.08 2.73 13.17
N LEU A 13 -0.56 2.98 14.37
CA LEU A 13 0.88 3.01 14.60
C LEU A 13 1.60 1.69 14.28
N PRO A 14 0.99 0.49 14.33
CA PRO A 14 1.59 -0.71 13.75
C PRO A 14 1.17 -0.92 12.29
N ASP A 15 1.07 0.15 11.49
CA ASP A 15 0.87 0.01 10.04
C ASP A 15 2.12 -0.61 9.37
N LYS A 16 1.86 -1.47 8.39
CA LYS A 16 2.85 -2.17 7.55
C LYS A 16 3.86 -1.19 6.96
N THR A 17 3.43 0.01 6.56
CA THR A 17 4.34 1.05 6.05
C THR A 17 5.36 1.52 7.08
N MET A 18 4.97 1.64 8.34
CA MET A 18 5.83 2.14 9.40
C MET A 18 6.94 1.13 9.70
N PHE A 19 6.59 -0.15 9.78
CA PHE A 19 7.56 -1.24 9.91
C PHE A 19 8.46 -1.37 8.67
N ALA A 20 7.89 -1.32 7.46
CA ALA A 20 8.68 -1.38 6.23
C ALA A 20 9.69 -0.22 6.16
N THR A 21 9.26 1.00 6.45
CA THR A 21 10.13 2.20 6.43
C THR A 21 11.23 2.11 7.49
N LEU A 22 10.91 1.60 8.68
CA LEU A 22 11.90 1.38 9.75
C LEU A 22 12.96 0.36 9.33
N VAL A 23 12.54 -0.77 8.75
CA VAL A 23 13.43 -1.83 8.27
C VAL A 23 14.33 -1.31 7.15
N LEU A 24 13.77 -0.64 6.15
CA LEU A 24 14.52 -0.03 5.05
C LEU A 24 15.55 1.00 5.52
N THR A 25 15.16 1.87 6.45
CA THR A 25 16.04 2.91 6.98
C THR A 25 17.21 2.32 7.76
N THR A 26 16.94 1.28 8.55
CA THR A 26 17.96 0.56 9.32
C THR A 26 18.92 -0.20 8.39
N ARG A 27 18.39 -0.81 7.33
CA ARG A 27 19.17 -1.61 6.37
C ARG A 27 20.06 -0.76 5.47
N PHE A 28 19.51 0.30 4.87
CA PHE A 28 20.25 1.12 3.90
C PHE A 28 21.05 2.26 4.54
N ARG A 29 20.83 2.57 5.83
CA ARG A 29 21.52 3.62 6.61
C ARG A 29 21.50 5.02 5.97
N SER A 30 20.58 5.26 5.03
CA SER A 30 20.42 6.54 4.33
C SER A 30 18.97 7.04 4.48
N PRO A 31 18.61 7.65 5.61
CA PRO A 31 17.22 7.99 5.94
C PRO A 31 16.57 8.92 4.93
N LEU A 32 17.32 9.87 4.37
CA LEU A 32 16.79 10.80 3.36
C LEU A 32 16.44 10.12 2.04
N ALA A 33 17.23 9.12 1.60
CA ALA A 33 16.95 8.39 0.37
C ALA A 33 15.69 7.55 0.52
N VAL A 34 15.56 6.85 1.66
CA VAL A 34 14.36 6.07 1.98
C VAL A 34 13.15 6.98 2.05
N TRP A 35 13.23 8.08 2.78
CA TRP A 35 12.13 9.05 2.90
C TRP A 35 11.67 9.57 1.53
N CYS A 36 12.58 9.97 0.64
CA CYS A 36 12.21 10.40 -0.71
C CYS A 36 11.51 9.29 -1.52
N GLY A 37 12.01 8.06 -1.44
CA GLY A 37 11.40 6.92 -2.12
C GLY A 37 9.98 6.62 -1.62
N VAL A 38 9.82 6.54 -0.29
CA VAL A 38 8.53 6.29 0.37
C VAL A 38 7.54 7.42 0.08
N ALA A 39 7.95 8.69 0.20
CA ALA A 39 7.09 9.84 -0.08
C ALA A 39 6.63 9.89 -1.54
N ALA A 40 7.52 9.55 -2.49
CA ALA A 40 7.15 9.44 -3.90
C ALA A 40 6.13 8.32 -4.13
N ALA A 41 6.27 7.16 -3.47
CA ALA A 41 5.32 6.05 -3.59
C ALA A 41 3.93 6.44 -3.10
N PHE A 42 3.83 7.10 -1.95
CA PHE A 42 2.56 7.62 -1.44
C PHE A 42 1.93 8.66 -2.36
N THR A 43 2.73 9.55 -2.93
CA THR A 43 2.23 10.55 -3.89
C THR A 43 1.60 9.88 -5.10
N VAL A 44 2.25 8.84 -5.64
CA VAL A 44 1.72 8.04 -6.75
C VAL A 44 0.43 7.34 -6.34
N HIS A 45 0.37 6.73 -5.16
CA HIS A 45 -0.84 6.07 -4.67
C HIS A 45 -2.03 7.00 -4.54
N VAL A 46 -1.84 8.16 -3.92
CA VAL A 46 -2.90 9.17 -3.78
C VAL A 46 -3.36 9.66 -5.15
N ALA A 47 -2.42 9.93 -6.07
CA ALA A 47 -2.74 10.38 -7.41
C ALA A 47 -3.55 9.33 -8.19
N VAL A 48 -3.14 8.06 -8.13
CA VAL A 48 -3.84 6.94 -8.78
C VAL A 48 -5.23 6.75 -8.18
N ALA A 49 -5.35 6.69 -6.85
CA ALA A 49 -6.63 6.53 -6.16
C ALA A 49 -7.60 7.67 -6.48
N ALA A 50 -7.14 8.92 -6.45
CA ALA A 50 -7.96 10.08 -6.78
C ALA A 50 -8.39 10.09 -8.27
N ALA A 51 -7.48 9.73 -9.19
CA ALA A 51 -7.79 9.64 -10.61
C ALA A 51 -8.81 8.52 -10.89
N PHE A 52 -8.66 7.36 -10.26
CA PHE A 52 -9.59 6.24 -10.38
C PHE A 52 -10.97 6.58 -9.81
N GLY A 53 -11.04 7.17 -8.60
CA GLY A 53 -12.31 7.60 -8.00
C GLY A 53 -13.08 8.54 -8.92
N LYS A 54 -12.39 9.53 -9.49
CA LYS A 54 -12.98 10.48 -10.46
C LYS A 54 -13.43 9.82 -11.77
N LEU A 55 -12.82 8.71 -12.17
CA LEU A 55 -13.23 7.95 -13.34
C LEU A 55 -14.47 7.10 -13.03
N LEU A 56 -14.48 6.45 -11.87
CA LEU A 56 -15.59 5.65 -11.35
C LEU A 56 -16.87 6.47 -11.17
N SER A 57 -16.76 7.74 -10.74
CA SER A 57 -17.93 8.62 -10.59
C SER A 57 -18.67 8.96 -11.87
N ARG A 58 -18.03 8.74 -13.04
CA ARG A 58 -18.68 8.93 -14.35
C ARG A 58 -19.38 7.69 -14.88
N LEU A 59 -19.25 6.55 -14.21
CA LEU A 59 -19.82 5.28 -14.65
C LEU A 59 -21.16 5.00 -13.94
N PRO A 60 -22.07 4.24 -14.57
CA PRO A 60 -23.29 3.80 -13.91
C PRO A 60 -22.96 2.93 -12.69
N SER A 61 -23.65 3.14 -11.56
CA SER A 61 -23.34 2.48 -10.29
C SER A 61 -23.51 0.96 -10.33
N ARG A 62 -24.60 0.45 -10.90
CA ARG A 62 -24.90 -1.00 -10.92
C ARG A 62 -23.78 -1.89 -11.53
N PRO A 63 -23.24 -1.61 -12.74
CA PRO A 63 -22.15 -2.41 -13.27
C PRO A 63 -20.85 -2.27 -12.46
N VAL A 64 -20.58 -1.08 -11.89
CA VAL A 64 -19.42 -0.85 -11.02
C VAL A 64 -19.52 -1.73 -9.77
N ASP A 65 -20.65 -1.73 -9.09
CA ASP A 65 -20.88 -2.52 -7.87
C ASP A 65 -20.71 -4.02 -8.14
N VAL A 66 -21.23 -4.51 -9.26
CA VAL A 66 -21.08 -5.93 -9.67
C VAL A 66 -19.62 -6.26 -9.93
N VAL A 67 -18.88 -5.40 -10.64
CA VAL A 67 -17.45 -5.61 -10.90
C VAL A 67 -16.65 -5.61 -9.60
N VAL A 68 -16.88 -4.66 -8.70
CA VAL A 68 -16.23 -4.59 -7.39
C VAL A 68 -16.52 -5.85 -6.58
N ALA A 69 -17.78 -6.30 -6.52
CA ALA A 69 -18.17 -7.52 -5.82
C ALA A 69 -17.46 -8.76 -6.38
N VAL A 70 -17.35 -8.88 -7.71
CA VAL A 70 -16.63 -9.99 -8.36
C VAL A 70 -15.13 -9.94 -8.04
N LEU A 71 -14.50 -8.75 -8.10
CA LEU A 71 -13.08 -8.59 -7.76
C LEU A 71 -12.79 -8.99 -6.32
N PHE A 72 -13.63 -8.57 -5.37
CA PHE A 72 -13.50 -8.97 -3.96
C PHE A 72 -13.72 -10.46 -3.76
N ALA A 73 -14.71 -11.06 -4.41
CA ALA A 73 -14.96 -12.50 -4.32
C ALA A 73 -13.78 -13.33 -4.86
N VAL A 74 -13.24 -12.93 -6.02
CA VAL A 74 -12.05 -13.57 -6.60
C VAL A 74 -10.84 -13.39 -5.70
N GLY A 75 -10.59 -12.17 -5.21
CA GLY A 75 -9.50 -11.88 -4.28
C GLY A 75 -9.59 -12.71 -3.00
N ALA A 76 -10.79 -12.85 -2.43
CA ALA A 76 -11.02 -13.69 -1.26
C ALA A 76 -10.72 -15.18 -1.53
N VAL A 77 -11.13 -15.71 -2.69
CA VAL A 77 -10.82 -17.09 -3.09
C VAL A 77 -9.32 -17.30 -3.32
N LEU A 78 -8.65 -16.36 -3.99
CA LEU A 78 -7.21 -16.43 -4.22
C LEU A 78 -6.44 -16.40 -2.90
N LEU A 79 -6.81 -15.48 -2.00
CA LEU A 79 -6.17 -15.35 -0.69
C LEU A 79 -6.41 -16.59 0.19
N TRP A 80 -7.62 -17.16 0.14
CA TRP A 80 -7.93 -18.41 0.85
C TRP A 80 -7.07 -19.56 0.35
N ARG A 81 -6.88 -19.66 -0.97
CA ARG A 81 -6.02 -20.68 -1.58
C ARG A 81 -4.55 -20.47 -1.22
N SER A 82 -4.02 -19.25 -1.33
CA SER A 82 -2.62 -18.97 -0.99
C SER A 82 -2.32 -19.18 0.49
N ALA A 83 -3.27 -18.87 1.39
CA ALA A 83 -3.14 -19.16 2.82
C ALA A 83 -3.12 -20.67 3.11
N THR A 84 -3.76 -21.48 2.26
CA THR A 84 -3.79 -22.94 2.38
C THR A 84 -2.57 -23.60 1.73
N ASP A 85 -2.03 -22.99 0.67
CA ASP A 85 -0.84 -23.42 -0.07
C ASP A 85 0.49 -22.88 0.52
N ALA A 86 0.47 -22.26 1.70
CA ALA A 86 1.64 -21.66 2.35
C ALA A 86 2.67 -22.72 2.83
N GLY A 87 3.35 -23.36 1.87
CA GLY A 87 4.56 -24.12 2.06
C GLY A 87 5.77 -23.23 1.78
N THR A 88 6.43 -22.77 2.84
CA THR A 88 7.81 -22.20 2.85
C THR A 88 8.19 -21.34 1.64
N ASP A 89 7.49 -20.23 1.41
CA ASP A 89 8.07 -19.13 0.66
C ASP A 89 9.02 -18.39 1.60
N GLU A 90 10.33 -18.47 1.33
CA GLU A 90 11.31 -17.63 2.00
C GLU A 90 10.98 -16.16 1.72
N PRO A 91 11.02 -15.27 2.72
CA PRO A 91 10.77 -13.86 2.49
C PRO A 91 11.78 -13.34 1.47
N ASP A 92 11.29 -12.75 0.37
CA ASP A 92 12.12 -12.14 -0.67
C ASP A 92 13.15 -11.21 -0.02
N ASP A 93 14.44 -11.56 -0.12
CA ASP A 93 15.51 -10.66 0.32
C ASP A 93 15.46 -9.42 -0.57
N VAL A 94 15.10 -8.30 0.05
CA VAL A 94 15.20 -6.99 -0.58
C VAL A 94 16.67 -6.82 -0.94
N GLY A 95 17.16 -6.99 -2.17
CA GLY A 95 18.63 -7.08 -2.41
C GLY A 95 19.48 -5.89 -1.91
N ASP A 96 20.80 -5.91 -2.12
CA ASP A 96 21.75 -4.84 -1.72
C ASP A 96 21.77 -3.66 -2.68
N ALA A 97 21.56 -2.43 -2.17
CA ALA A 97 21.49 -1.20 -2.94
C ALA A 97 22.53 -0.21 -2.45
N HIS A 98 23.25 0.39 -3.39
CA HIS A 98 24.30 1.36 -3.08
C HIS A 98 24.04 2.66 -3.84
N GLY A 99 24.09 3.78 -3.10
CA GLY A 99 23.82 5.12 -3.63
C GLY A 99 22.39 5.60 -3.42
N PHE A 100 22.23 6.91 -3.28
CA PHE A 100 20.97 7.57 -2.92
C PHE A 100 19.81 7.18 -3.86
N GLY A 101 20.01 7.25 -5.17
CA GLY A 101 18.97 6.95 -6.15
C GLY A 101 18.52 5.48 -6.15
N ALA A 102 19.46 4.56 -6.00
CA ALA A 102 19.15 3.12 -5.95
C ALA A 102 18.36 2.76 -4.67
N ILE A 103 18.72 3.37 -3.54
CA ILE A 103 18.02 3.17 -2.27
C ILE A 103 16.61 3.77 -2.37
N ALA A 104 16.48 5.02 -2.84
CA ALA A 104 15.18 5.66 -3.04
C ALA A 104 14.27 4.86 -3.99
N ALA A 105 14.80 4.36 -5.11
CA ALA A 105 14.04 3.55 -6.06
C ALA A 105 13.56 2.22 -5.46
N ARG A 106 14.36 1.58 -4.59
CA ARG A 106 13.94 0.34 -3.90
C ARG A 106 12.94 0.59 -2.80
N SER A 107 13.12 1.64 -2.02
CA SER A 107 12.12 2.08 -1.04
C SER A 107 10.80 2.41 -1.71
N PHE A 108 10.87 3.13 -2.83
CA PHE A 108 9.71 3.42 -3.67
C PHE A 108 9.04 2.13 -4.14
N GLY A 109 9.78 1.22 -4.79
CA GLY A 109 9.22 -0.01 -5.35
C GLY A 109 8.60 -0.93 -4.30
N LEU A 110 9.27 -1.09 -3.16
CA LEU A 110 8.75 -1.91 -2.07
C LEU A 110 7.44 -1.34 -1.51
N ILE A 111 7.41 -0.04 -1.18
CA ILE A 111 6.20 0.58 -0.63
C ILE A 111 5.09 0.65 -1.68
N LEU A 112 5.42 0.90 -2.95
CA LEU A 112 4.43 0.93 -4.04
C LEU A 112 3.69 -0.41 -4.15
N VAL A 113 4.42 -1.53 -4.05
CA VAL A 113 3.82 -2.87 -4.13
C VAL A 113 3.15 -3.25 -2.81
N ALA A 114 3.78 -2.96 -1.68
CA ALA A 114 3.28 -3.34 -0.36
C ALA A 114 1.95 -2.65 0.00
N GLU A 115 1.76 -1.41 -0.46
CA GLU A 115 0.56 -0.62 -0.19
C GLU A 115 -0.50 -0.72 -1.29
N LEU A 116 -0.29 -1.58 -2.29
CA LEU A 116 -1.20 -1.71 -3.41
C LEU A 116 -2.50 -2.41 -2.95
N GLY A 117 -3.62 -1.70 -3.03
CA GLY A 117 -4.91 -2.21 -2.56
C GLY A 117 -5.12 -2.08 -1.05
N ASP A 118 -4.31 -1.27 -0.36
CA ASP A 118 -4.56 -0.94 1.04
C ASP A 118 -5.91 -0.24 1.24
N LEU A 119 -6.47 -0.39 2.45
CA LEU A 119 -7.72 0.21 2.90
C LEU A 119 -7.71 1.74 2.69
N THR A 120 -6.55 2.38 2.82
CA THR A 120 -6.35 3.81 2.57
C THR A 120 -6.60 4.19 1.10
N GLN A 121 -6.22 3.35 0.15
CA GLN A 121 -6.47 3.60 -1.28
C GLN A 121 -7.95 3.47 -1.63
N LEU A 122 -8.60 2.43 -1.09
CA LEU A 122 -10.04 2.20 -1.31
C LEU A 122 -10.88 3.32 -0.70
N THR A 123 -10.54 3.78 0.51
CA THR A 123 -11.21 4.91 1.14
C THR A 123 -10.95 6.22 0.40
N THR A 124 -9.73 6.49 -0.03
CA THR A 124 -9.41 7.69 -0.83
C THR A 124 -10.13 7.70 -2.17
N ALA A 125 -10.16 6.57 -2.89
CA ALA A 125 -10.88 6.45 -4.15
C ALA A 125 -12.40 6.60 -3.96
N GLY A 126 -12.96 6.02 -2.90
CA GLY A 126 -14.37 6.14 -2.56
C GLY A 126 -14.78 7.57 -2.17
N LEU A 127 -13.90 8.33 -1.51
CA LEU A 127 -14.13 9.76 -1.20
C LEU A 127 -14.00 10.67 -2.42
N ALA A 128 -13.24 10.25 -3.44
CA ALA A 128 -13.02 11.01 -4.67
C ALA A 128 -14.07 10.72 -5.77
N ALA A 129 -14.88 9.68 -5.60
CA ALA A 129 -15.96 9.28 -6.49
C ALA A 129 -17.27 9.99 -6.14
#